data_AF-A0A5N6ZN16-F1
#
_entry.id   AF-A0A5N6ZN16-F1
#
_cell.length_a   1.000
_cell.length_b   1.000
_cell.length_c   1.000
_cell.angle_alpha   90.00
_cell.angle_beta   90.00
_cell.angle_gamma   90.00
#
_symmetry.space_group_name_H-M   'P 1'
#
loop_
_entity.id
_entity.type
_entity.pdbx_description
1 polymer ?
#
loop_
_entity_poly.entity_id
_entity_poly.type
_entity_poly.pdbx_seq_one_letter_code
_entity_poly.pdbx_strand_id
1 'polypeptide(L)'
;MKFFSAITLASLASFSSVLAMPSASTNDASCGKYIYNTFTNTKSTDVYHWREVMNDTKDDCVNSNDACGKILHDLFKNNEFQDVWNWKHVMGTPTECTTANEGSCSRFLYDTFQNKDSTDMANWKRIMGTGRNPCN
;
A
#
# COMPACT_ATOMS: atom_id res chain seq x y z
N MET A 1 -50.54 -0.88 46.74
CA MET A 1 -49.25 -1.51 47.10
C MET A 1 -48.93 -2.51 45.98
N LYS A 2 -47.93 -2.23 45.13
CA LYS A 2 -46.65 -2.98 45.01
C LYS A 2 -46.88 -4.51 45.04
N PHE A 3 -46.53 -5.34 44.06
CA PHE A 3 -45.41 -5.34 43.11
C PHE A 3 -45.78 -6.06 41.81
N PHE A 4 -45.31 -5.54 40.68
CA PHE A 4 -45.21 -6.28 39.41
C PHE A 4 -43.85 -6.99 39.39
N SER A 5 -43.84 -8.31 39.15
CA SER A 5 -42.62 -9.00 38.72
C SER A 5 -42.57 -9.01 37.21
N ALA A 6 -41.68 -8.17 36.67
CA ALA A 6 -41.35 -8.09 35.26
C ALA A 6 -40.52 -9.31 34.84
N ILE A 7 -40.94 -9.99 33.78
CA ILE A 7 -40.05 -10.80 32.94
C ILE A 7 -39.99 -10.12 31.59
N THR A 8 -39.13 -9.11 31.48
CA THR A 8 -38.73 -8.54 30.19
C THR A 8 -37.63 -9.42 29.59
N LEU A 9 -38.02 -10.39 28.77
CA LEU A 9 -37.16 -10.88 27.70
C LEU A 9 -37.18 -9.84 26.57
N ALA A 10 -36.27 -8.88 26.63
CA ALA A 10 -35.84 -8.16 25.45
C ALA A 10 -34.38 -8.53 25.22
N SER A 11 -34.21 -9.37 24.21
CA SER A 11 -32.96 -9.76 23.58
C SER A 11 -31.92 -8.63 23.65
N LEU A 12 -30.70 -9.01 24.03
CA LEU A 12 -29.52 -8.18 23.92
C LEU A 12 -29.47 -7.59 22.49
N ALA A 13 -29.83 -6.31 22.36
CA ALA A 13 -29.24 -5.48 21.33
C ALA A 13 -27.77 -5.31 21.74
N SER A 14 -26.96 -6.32 21.44
CA SER A 14 -25.53 -6.15 21.26
C SER A 14 -25.39 -5.24 20.06
N PHE A 15 -25.45 -3.93 20.34
CA PHE A 15 -25.12 -2.91 19.37
C PHE A 15 -23.76 -3.27 18.85
N SER A 16 -23.79 -3.64 17.57
CA SER A 16 -22.70 -3.72 16.64
C SER A 16 -21.56 -2.84 17.16
N SER A 17 -20.52 -3.48 17.67
CA SER A 17 -19.18 -2.99 17.39
C SER A 17 -19.08 -2.99 15.86
N VAL A 18 -19.63 -1.94 15.25
CA VAL A 18 -19.05 -1.36 14.07
C VAL A 18 -17.63 -1.12 14.53
N LEU A 19 -16.77 -2.09 14.22
CA LEU A 19 -15.36 -1.85 14.03
C LEU A 19 -15.35 -0.55 13.27
N ALA A 20 -14.98 0.53 13.96
CA ALA A 20 -14.59 1.75 13.31
C ALA A 20 -13.46 1.30 12.41
N MET A 21 -13.80 0.95 11.17
CA MET A 21 -12.85 0.83 10.10
C MET A 21 -12.12 2.15 10.18
N PRO A 22 -10.79 2.15 10.38
CA PRO A 22 -10.05 3.39 10.25
C PRO A 22 -10.48 3.93 8.90
N SER A 23 -11.15 5.08 8.94
CA SER A 23 -11.53 5.82 7.75
C SER A 23 -10.31 5.79 6.87
N ALA A 24 -10.39 5.11 5.73
CA ALA A 24 -9.35 5.12 4.71
C ALA A 24 -9.06 6.59 4.50
N SER A 25 -8.00 7.06 5.15
CA SER A 25 -7.75 8.48 5.22
C SER A 25 -7.40 8.77 3.78
N THR A 26 -8.11 9.72 3.19
CA THR A 26 -7.93 10.15 1.80
C THR A 26 -6.55 10.79 1.56
N ASN A 27 -5.57 10.48 2.42
CA ASN A 27 -4.18 10.92 2.50
C ASN A 27 -3.19 9.75 2.75
N ASP A 28 -3.62 8.48 2.76
CA ASP A 28 -2.69 7.34 2.85
C ASP A 28 -1.95 7.20 1.48
N ALA A 29 -0.65 7.51 1.30
CA ALA A 29 0.44 7.50 2.27
C ALA A 29 1.76 8.14 1.79
N SER A 30 2.53 8.73 2.71
CA SER A 30 3.87 9.28 2.46
C SER A 30 4.87 8.28 1.84
N CYS A 31 4.81 7.00 2.21
CA CYS A 31 5.67 5.96 1.61
C CYS A 31 5.28 5.64 0.17
N GLY A 32 3.99 5.36 -0.10
CA GLY A 32 3.53 5.13 -1.46
C GLY A 32 3.86 6.29 -2.38
N LYS A 33 3.59 7.53 -1.94
CA LYS A 33 3.89 8.72 -2.74
C LYS A 33 5.40 8.91 -2.94
N TYR A 34 6.21 8.62 -1.95
CA TYR A 34 7.67 8.61 -2.07
C TYR A 34 8.16 7.61 -3.11
N ILE A 35 7.69 6.36 -3.06
CA ILE A 35 8.02 5.31 -4.04
C ILE A 35 7.59 5.77 -5.44
N TYR A 36 6.37 6.29 -5.58
CA TYR A 36 5.87 6.79 -6.86
C TYR A 36 6.70 7.96 -7.43
N ASN A 37 7.06 8.94 -6.60
CA ASN A 37 7.83 10.12 -7.02
C ASN A 37 9.24 9.74 -7.45
N THR A 38 9.91 8.88 -6.69
CA THR A 38 11.25 8.39 -7.06
C THR A 38 11.17 7.51 -8.32
N PHE A 39 10.12 6.70 -8.47
CA PHE A 39 9.92 5.84 -9.63
C PHE A 39 9.67 6.62 -10.93
N THR A 40 8.90 7.69 -10.86
CA THR A 40 8.57 8.55 -12.01
C THR A 40 9.64 9.60 -12.33
N ASN A 41 10.66 9.73 -11.48
CA ASN A 41 11.82 10.58 -11.76
C ASN A 41 12.45 10.20 -13.12
N THR A 42 12.86 11.20 -13.89
CA THR A 42 13.45 11.02 -15.22
C THR A 42 14.76 10.23 -15.19
N LYS A 43 15.49 10.26 -14.06
CA LYS A 43 16.72 9.48 -13.86
C LYS A 43 16.45 8.00 -13.58
N SER A 44 15.25 7.64 -13.17
CA SER A 44 14.88 6.25 -12.86
C SER A 44 14.59 5.48 -14.16
N THR A 45 15.64 5.20 -14.95
CA THR A 45 15.52 4.55 -16.27
C THR A 45 15.35 3.04 -16.18
N ASP A 46 15.86 2.43 -15.12
CA ASP A 46 15.73 1.03 -14.75
C ASP A 46 15.71 0.89 -13.21
N VAL A 47 15.64 -0.35 -12.72
CA VAL A 47 15.60 -0.63 -11.27
C VAL A 47 16.86 -0.17 -10.55
N TYR A 48 18.03 -0.24 -11.19
CA TYR A 48 19.29 0.20 -10.59
C TYR A 48 19.30 1.72 -10.38
N HIS A 49 19.05 2.49 -11.44
CA HIS A 49 19.03 3.95 -11.36
C HIS A 49 17.88 4.47 -10.51
N TRP A 50 16.75 3.76 -10.48
CA TRP A 50 15.66 4.10 -9.57
C TRP A 50 16.10 4.03 -8.10
N ARG A 51 16.88 3.01 -7.72
CA ARG A 51 17.44 2.93 -6.35
C ARG A 51 18.42 4.05 -6.07
N GLU A 52 19.26 4.43 -7.03
CA GLU A 52 20.14 5.60 -6.87
C GLU A 52 19.29 6.84 -6.55
N VAL A 53 18.20 7.06 -7.28
CA VAL A 53 17.25 8.14 -6.99
C VAL A 53 16.63 7.98 -5.59
N MET A 54 16.23 6.78 -5.17
CA MET A 54 15.71 6.55 -3.81
C MET A 54 16.77 6.81 -2.73
N ASN A 55 18.04 6.54 -2.98
CA ASN A 55 19.11 6.78 -2.01
C ASN A 55 19.48 8.27 -1.93
N ASP A 56 19.37 8.99 -3.05
CA ASP A 56 19.64 10.43 -3.14
C ASP A 56 18.45 11.30 -2.68
N THR A 57 17.24 10.73 -2.64
CA THR A 57 16.03 11.44 -2.23
C THR A 57 15.84 11.34 -0.72
N LYS A 58 15.49 12.46 -0.08
CA LYS A 58 15.14 12.47 1.35
C LYS A 58 14.01 11.46 1.62
N ASP A 59 14.26 10.57 2.58
CA ASP A 59 13.34 9.50 2.95
C ASP A 59 12.15 10.04 3.77
N ASP A 60 11.06 10.34 3.09
CA ASP A 60 9.81 10.80 3.70
C ASP A 60 8.93 9.64 4.21
N CYS A 61 9.39 8.37 4.08
CA CYS A 61 8.63 7.18 4.47
C CYS A 61 8.77 6.83 5.97
N VAL A 62 9.82 7.33 6.65
CA VAL A 62 10.17 7.00 8.05
C VAL A 62 9.00 7.16 9.04
N ASN A 63 8.15 8.17 8.86
CA ASN A 63 7.03 8.48 9.78
C ASN A 63 5.65 8.06 9.26
N SER A 64 5.57 7.28 8.18
CA SER A 64 4.29 6.88 7.59
C SER A 64 3.53 5.89 8.48
N ASN A 65 2.20 5.90 8.43
CA ASN A 65 1.37 4.82 9.00
C ASN A 65 1.01 3.72 7.99
N ASP A 66 1.57 3.81 6.78
CA ASP A 66 1.31 2.91 5.67
C ASP A 66 2.20 1.67 5.72
N ALA A 67 1.63 0.60 6.28
CA ALA A 67 2.33 -0.68 6.40
C ALA A 67 2.71 -1.26 5.03
N CYS A 68 1.82 -1.20 4.03
CA CYS A 68 2.13 -1.73 2.70
C CYS A 68 3.25 -0.93 2.03
N GLY A 69 3.17 0.40 2.03
CA GLY A 69 4.21 1.23 1.44
C GLY A 69 5.54 1.15 2.18
N LYS A 70 5.57 0.93 3.50
CA LYS A 70 6.82 0.65 4.23
C LYS A 70 7.46 -0.65 3.76
N ILE A 71 6.68 -1.70 3.61
CA ILE A 71 7.19 -2.98 3.12
C ILE A 71 7.72 -2.84 1.70
N LEU A 72 6.96 -2.20 0.81
CA LEU A 72 7.43 -1.91 -0.55
C LEU A 72 8.71 -1.07 -0.54
N HIS A 73 8.77 -0.03 0.28
CA HIS A 73 9.94 0.83 0.43
C HIS A 73 11.17 0.04 0.89
N ASP A 74 11.04 -0.71 1.98
CA ASP A 74 12.15 -1.47 2.58
C ASP A 74 12.62 -2.58 1.64
N LEU A 75 11.68 -3.18 0.91
CA LEU A 75 11.99 -4.04 -0.22
C LEU A 75 12.88 -3.26 -1.19
N PHE A 76 12.37 -2.24 -1.89
CA PHE A 76 13.11 -1.51 -2.93
C PHE A 76 14.47 -0.94 -2.49
N LYS A 77 14.55 -0.45 -1.25
CA LYS A 77 15.75 0.20 -0.72
C LYS A 77 16.81 -0.79 -0.24
N ASN A 78 16.42 -1.85 0.46
CA ASN A 78 17.37 -2.74 1.15
C ASN A 78 17.63 -4.06 0.42
N ASN A 79 16.71 -4.50 -0.44
CA ASN A 79 16.83 -5.80 -1.06
C ASN A 79 17.52 -5.67 -2.41
N GLU A 80 18.78 -6.09 -2.56
CA GLU A 80 19.64 -5.83 -3.74
C GLU A 80 19.27 -6.62 -5.01
N PHE A 81 18.05 -7.15 -5.13
CA PHE A 81 17.60 -7.84 -6.34
C PHE A 81 17.56 -6.92 -7.57
N GLN A 82 18.42 -7.20 -8.55
CA GLN A 82 18.46 -6.41 -9.78
C GLN A 82 17.37 -6.84 -10.79
N ASP A 83 16.69 -7.98 -10.56
CA ASP A 83 15.68 -8.53 -11.46
C ASP A 83 14.26 -8.50 -10.88
N VAL A 84 13.30 -8.20 -11.75
CA VAL A 84 11.87 -8.06 -11.45
C VAL A 84 11.22 -9.37 -10.98
N TRP A 85 11.76 -10.52 -11.39
CA TRP A 85 11.18 -11.81 -11.01
C TRP A 85 11.34 -12.08 -9.51
N ASN A 86 12.57 -11.92 -8.98
CA ASN A 86 12.86 -12.08 -7.55
C ASN A 86 12.05 -11.09 -6.70
N TRP A 87 11.89 -9.85 -7.18
CA TRP A 87 11.03 -8.86 -6.52
C TRP A 87 9.60 -9.34 -6.35
N LYS A 88 8.98 -9.81 -7.42
CA LYS A 88 7.56 -10.23 -7.38
C LYS A 88 7.36 -11.42 -6.46
N HIS A 89 8.32 -12.35 -6.46
CA HIS A 89 8.31 -13.49 -5.56
C HIS A 89 8.30 -13.05 -4.10
N VAL A 90 9.19 -12.13 -3.71
CA VAL A 90 9.26 -11.65 -2.31
C VAL A 90 8.10 -10.73 -1.96
N MET A 91 7.69 -9.82 -2.84
CA MET A 91 6.53 -8.94 -2.62
C MET A 91 5.22 -9.70 -2.41
N GLY A 92 5.08 -10.93 -2.93
CA GLY A 92 3.85 -11.72 -2.76
C GLY A 92 3.67 -12.34 -1.37
N THR A 93 4.68 -12.22 -0.49
CA THR A 93 4.70 -12.85 0.84
C THR A 93 4.07 -12.03 1.97
N PRO A 94 4.15 -10.69 2.01
CA PRO A 94 3.64 -9.91 3.14
C PRO A 94 2.13 -9.69 3.08
N THR A 95 1.44 -9.90 4.21
CA THR A 95 -0.04 -9.83 4.31
C THR A 95 -0.60 -8.40 4.37
N GLU A 96 0.25 -7.44 4.70
CA GLU A 96 -0.07 -6.02 4.89
C GLU A 96 -0.43 -5.34 3.57
N CYS A 97 0.06 -5.86 2.45
CA CYS A 97 -0.32 -5.42 1.12
C CYS A 97 -1.48 -6.23 0.51
N THR A 98 -1.87 -7.37 1.10
CA THR A 98 -2.92 -8.25 0.54
C THR A 98 -4.33 -7.97 1.10
N THR A 99 -4.42 -7.26 2.22
CA THR A 99 -5.71 -6.83 2.79
C THR A 99 -6.25 -5.61 2.01
N ALA A 100 -7.54 -5.64 1.65
CA ALA A 100 -8.14 -4.64 0.76
C ALA A 100 -8.27 -3.25 1.43
N ASN A 101 -7.35 -2.35 1.08
CA ASN A 101 -7.49 -0.90 1.27
C ASN A 101 -7.60 -0.25 -0.12
N GLU A 102 -8.80 -0.36 -0.70
CA GLU A 102 -9.10 0.15 -2.04
C GLU A 102 -8.82 1.67 -2.12
N GLY A 103 -8.01 2.09 -3.10
CA GLY A 103 -7.75 3.50 -3.39
C GLY A 103 -6.48 4.13 -2.78
N SER A 104 -5.66 3.38 -2.02
CA SER A 104 -4.35 3.89 -1.55
C SER A 104 -3.26 3.84 -2.62
N CYS A 105 -2.31 4.78 -2.59
CA CYS A 105 -1.18 4.79 -3.52
C CYS A 105 -0.33 3.51 -3.41
N SER A 106 -0.04 3.05 -2.20
CA SER A 106 0.78 1.86 -1.98
C SER A 106 0.12 0.58 -2.47
N ARG A 107 -1.21 0.47 -2.34
CA ARG A 107 -1.95 -0.67 -2.94
C ARG A 107 -1.89 -0.63 -4.47
N PHE A 108 -2.08 0.54 -5.07
CA PHE A 108 -1.94 0.71 -6.51
C PHE A 108 -0.55 0.33 -7.02
N LEU A 109 0.50 0.73 -6.31
CA LEU A 109 1.87 0.33 -6.62
C LEU A 109 2.06 -1.19 -6.51
N TYR A 110 1.60 -1.79 -5.41
CA TYR A 110 1.61 -3.24 -5.22
C TYR A 110 0.94 -3.98 -6.38
N ASP A 111 -0.30 -3.59 -6.72
CA ASP A 111 -1.07 -4.21 -7.82
C ASP A 111 -0.38 -4.03 -9.17
N THR A 112 0.22 -2.86 -9.41
CA THR A 112 1.03 -2.61 -10.61
C THR A 112 2.21 -3.57 -10.66
N PHE A 113 3.01 -3.67 -9.60
CA PHE A 113 4.22 -4.51 -9.61
C PHE A 113 3.89 -6.00 -9.68
N GLN A 114 2.79 -6.43 -9.06
CA GLN A 114 2.31 -7.82 -9.11
C GLN A 114 1.62 -8.20 -10.42
N ASN A 115 1.21 -7.22 -11.25
CA ASN A 115 0.57 -7.48 -12.53
C ASN A 115 1.39 -8.48 -13.37
N LYS A 116 0.77 -9.49 -13.98
CA LYS A 116 1.47 -10.50 -14.79
C LYS A 116 2.28 -9.89 -15.95
N ASP A 117 1.81 -8.77 -16.50
CA ASP A 117 2.44 -8.05 -17.62
C ASP A 117 3.54 -7.07 -17.14
N SER A 118 3.69 -6.92 -15.82
CA SER A 118 4.75 -6.15 -15.16
C SER A 118 6.04 -6.97 -15.10
N THR A 119 6.73 -7.10 -16.24
CA THR A 119 7.99 -7.87 -16.39
C THR A 119 9.25 -7.03 -16.24
N ASP A 120 9.12 -5.71 -16.36
CA ASP A 120 10.21 -4.75 -16.33
C ASP A 120 9.67 -3.36 -15.94
N MET A 121 10.60 -2.43 -15.67
CA MET A 121 10.26 -1.09 -15.23
C MET A 121 9.49 -0.28 -16.29
N ALA A 122 9.73 -0.52 -17.59
CA ALA A 122 9.01 0.17 -18.65
C ALA A 122 7.54 -0.26 -18.68
N ASN A 123 7.27 -1.56 -18.51
CA ASN A 123 5.93 -2.09 -18.33
C ASN A 123 5.26 -1.57 -17.07
N TRP A 124 5.99 -1.42 -15.95
CA TRP A 124 5.48 -0.80 -14.73
C TRP A 124 5.00 0.63 -15.00
N LYS A 125 5.84 1.46 -15.65
CA LYS A 125 5.48 2.83 -16.02
C LYS A 125 4.26 2.87 -16.95
N ARG A 126 4.21 1.97 -17.94
CA ARG A 126 3.09 1.86 -18.87
C ARG A 126 1.78 1.57 -18.14
N ILE A 127 1.77 0.58 -17.23
CA ILE A 127 0.58 0.21 -16.45
C ILE A 127 0.15 1.36 -15.54
N MET A 128 1.09 2.00 -14.83
CA MET A 128 0.76 3.14 -13.95
C MET A 128 0.22 4.35 -14.72
N GLY A 129 0.63 4.52 -15.98
CA GLY A 129 0.14 5.57 -16.86
C GLY A 129 -1.27 5.32 -17.42
N THR A 130 -1.85 4.15 -17.20
CA THR A 130 -3.20 3.81 -17.66
C THR A 130 -4.22 3.95 -16.54
N GLY A 131 -5.25 4.78 -16.74
CA GLY A 131 -6.37 4.93 -15.81
C GLY A 131 -6.14 5.92 -14.68
N ARG A 132 -6.96 5.83 -13.62
CA ARG A 132 -6.89 6.71 -12.46
C ARG A 132 -5.73 6.28 -11.56
N ASN A 133 -4.76 7.18 -11.36
CA ASN A 133 -3.63 6.95 -10.47
C ASN A 133 -3.87 7.63 -9.10
N PRO A 134 -4.04 6.88 -8.00
CA PRO A 134 -4.27 7.44 -6.66
C PRO A 134 -3.02 8.03 -6.00
N CYS A 135 -1.85 7.97 -6.64
CA CYS A 135 -0.60 8.56 -6.13
C CYS A 135 -0.42 10.06 -6.47
N ASN A 136 -1.22 10.60 -7.39
CA ASN A 136 -1.17 12.01 -7.81
C ASN A 136 -1.87 12.93 -6.81
#